data_AF-A0A1E3SN66-F1
#
_entry.id   AF-A0A1E3SN66-F1
#
_cell.length_a   1.000
_cell.length_b   1.000
_cell.length_c   1.000
_cell.angle_alpha   90.00
_cell.angle_beta   90.00
_cell.angle_gamma   90.00
#
_symmetry.space_group_name_H-M   'P 1'
#
loop_
_entity.id
_entity.type
_entity.pdbx_description
1 polymer ?
#
loop_
_entity_poly.entity_id
_entity_poly.type
_entity_poly.pdbx_seq_one_letter_code
_entity_poly.pdbx_strand_id
1 'polypeptide(L)'
;MAAVHDVETEAALAVAATSAVVGDDAGLLDIGTRYLGRQIASIGGGTTEMARTVIGERVLNSPRETPPTAGCRSTRYGETGSPDA
;
A
#
# COMPACT_ATOMS: atom_id res chain seq x y z
N MET A 1 -9.10 18.32 6.15
CA MET A 1 -8.99 18.90 4.80
C MET A 1 -8.18 18.02 3.82
N ALA A 2 -7.32 17.09 4.26
CA ALA A 2 -6.58 16.20 3.34
C ALA A 2 -7.41 15.06 2.69
N ALA A 3 -8.38 14.47 3.41
CA ALA A 3 -9.14 13.32 2.90
C ALA A 3 -10.08 13.63 1.71
N VAL A 4 -10.54 14.89 1.58
CA VAL A 4 -11.47 15.28 0.49
C VAL A 4 -10.74 15.30 -0.85
N HIS A 5 -9.45 15.69 -0.84
CA HIS A 5 -8.65 15.82 -2.05
C HIS A 5 -8.25 14.48 -2.68
N ASP A 6 -8.22 13.40 -1.89
CA ASP A 6 -7.88 12.08 -2.41
C ASP A 6 -8.96 11.50 -3.33
N VAL A 7 -10.22 11.67 -2.92
CA VAL A 7 -11.38 11.24 -3.69
C VAL A 7 -11.52 12.09 -4.96
N GLU A 8 -11.33 13.41 -4.85
CA GLU A 8 -11.37 14.32 -6.00
C GLU A 8 -10.31 13.95 -7.06
N THR A 9 -9.08 13.67 -6.62
CA THR A 9 -7.97 13.32 -7.52
C THR A 9 -8.20 11.97 -8.20
N GLU A 10 -8.74 10.98 -7.48
CA GLU A 10 -9.10 9.68 -8.08
C GLU A 10 -10.23 9.79 -9.10
N ALA A 11 -11.28 10.54 -8.76
CA ALA A 11 -12.39 10.76 -9.68
C ALA A 11 -11.92 11.51 -10.94
N ALA A 12 -11.08 12.54 -10.76
CA ALA A 12 -10.51 13.29 -11.88
C ALA A 12 -9.63 12.39 -12.77
N LEU A 13 -8.80 11.52 -12.18
CA LEU A 13 -7.99 10.55 -12.94
C LEU A 13 -8.87 9.57 -13.72
N ALA A 14 -9.94 9.06 -13.11
CA ALA A 14 -10.87 8.15 -13.77
C ALA A 14 -11.55 8.79 -15.00
N VAL A 15 -11.84 10.10 -14.94
CA VAL A 15 -12.40 10.86 -16.06
C VAL A 15 -11.35 11.18 -17.13
N ALA A 16 -10.16 11.62 -16.72
CA ALA A 16 -9.07 11.95 -17.65
C ALA A 16 -8.50 10.71 -18.36
N ALA A 17 -8.59 9.53 -17.75
CA ALA A 17 -8.11 8.28 -18.31
C ALA A 17 -6.66 8.40 -18.81
N THR A 18 -6.38 8.00 -20.06
CA THR A 18 -5.03 8.02 -20.61
C THR A 18 -4.47 9.42 -20.83
N SER A 19 -5.30 10.46 -20.92
CA SER A 19 -4.82 11.84 -21.12
C SER A 19 -4.12 12.39 -19.88
N ALA A 20 -4.30 11.78 -18.71
CA ALA A 20 -3.56 12.10 -17.50
C ALA A 20 -2.10 11.61 -17.52
N VAL A 21 -1.72 10.82 -18.53
CA VAL A 21 -0.39 10.20 -18.65
C VAL A 21 0.24 10.48 -20.02
N VAL A 22 -0.58 10.63 -21.06
CA VAL A 22 -0.14 10.78 -22.46
C VAL A 22 -0.75 12.03 -23.08
N GLY A 23 0.06 12.84 -23.75
CA GLY A 23 -0.34 14.07 -24.43
C GLY A 23 0.39 15.31 -23.88
N ASP A 24 0.04 16.48 -24.39
CA ASP A 24 0.69 17.76 -24.05
C ASP A 24 -0.22 18.73 -23.27
N ASP A 25 -1.42 18.29 -22.86
CA ASP A 25 -2.29 19.09 -22.00
C ASP A 25 -1.75 19.08 -20.57
N ALA A 26 -1.04 20.16 -20.21
CA ALA A 26 -0.42 20.32 -18.91
C ALA A 26 -1.41 20.23 -17.74
N GLY A 27 -2.68 20.63 -17.93
CA GLY A 27 -3.70 20.55 -16.90
C GLY A 27 -4.11 19.10 -16.62
N LEU A 28 -4.25 18.29 -17.66
CA LEU A 28 -4.57 16.86 -17.52
C LEU A 28 -3.39 16.05 -16.97
N LEU A 29 -2.15 16.38 -17.37
CA LEU A 29 -0.93 15.74 -16.83
C LEU A 29 -0.70 16.02 -15.34
N ASP A 30 -1.11 17.19 -14.84
CA ASP A 30 -1.01 17.55 -13.42
C ASP A 30 -1.88 16.62 -12.55
N ILE A 31 -3.03 16.16 -13.05
CA ILE A 31 -3.89 15.18 -12.36
C ILE A 31 -3.13 13.86 -12.13
N GLY A 32 -2.47 13.33 -13.17
CA GLY A 32 -1.67 12.11 -13.07
C GLY A 32 -0.48 12.26 -12.12
N THR A 33 0.18 13.42 -12.17
CA THR A 33 1.31 13.74 -11.29
C THR A 33 0.90 13.78 -9.83
N ARG A 34 -0.23 14.43 -9.51
CA ARG A 34 -0.79 14.46 -8.15
C ARG A 34 -1.16 13.06 -7.66
N TYR A 35 -1.82 12.27 -8.50
CA TYR A 35 -2.16 10.89 -8.16
C TYR A 35 -0.91 10.06 -7.80
N LEU A 36 0.13 10.10 -8.64
CA LEU A 36 1.37 9.36 -8.40
C LEU A 36 2.14 9.86 -7.15
N GLY A 37 2.23 11.18 -6.97
CA GLY A 37 2.87 11.77 -5.80
C GLY A 37 2.25 11.28 -4.49
N ARG A 38 0.92 11.11 -4.46
CA ARG A 38 0.22 10.52 -3.33
C ARG A 38 0.54 9.04 -3.13
N GLN A 39 0.57 8.23 -4.20
CA GLN A 39 0.87 6.79 -4.05
C GLN A 39 2.22 6.57 -3.36
N ILE A 40 3.22 7.41 -3.69
CA ILE A 40 4.55 7.37 -3.09
C ILE A 40 4.52 7.70 -1.58
N ALA A 41 3.61 8.56 -1.14
CA ALA A 41 3.49 8.93 0.28
C ALA A 41 3.21 7.73 1.19
N SER A 42 2.56 6.69 0.68
CA SER A 42 2.30 5.44 1.43
C SER A 42 3.51 4.52 1.59
N ILE A 43 4.66 4.87 0.98
CA ILE A 43 5.91 4.10 0.98
C ILE A 43 7.03 4.89 1.65
N GLY A 44 7.10 6.22 1.42
CA GLY A 44 8.23 7.07 1.82
C GLY A 44 8.55 7.10 3.32
N GLY A 45 7.58 6.79 4.19
CA GLY A 45 7.77 6.69 5.65
C GLY A 45 7.79 5.26 6.19
N GLY A 46 7.88 4.26 5.31
CA GLY A 46 7.53 2.87 5.57
C GLY A 46 6.18 2.54 4.96
N THR A 47 6.02 1.29 4.47
CA THR A 47 4.76 0.86 3.85
C THR A 47 3.64 0.87 4.89
N THR A 48 2.40 1.01 4.41
CA THR A 48 1.20 0.86 5.26
C THR A 48 1.16 -0.49 5.97
N GLU A 49 1.68 -1.54 5.34
CA GLU A 49 1.83 -2.87 5.94
C GLU A 49 2.82 -2.85 7.11
N MET A 50 4.00 -2.27 6.94
CA MET A 50 4.99 -2.16 8.01
C MET A 50 4.50 -1.26 9.16
N ALA A 51 3.80 -0.16 8.83
CA ALA A 51 3.17 0.70 9.83
C ALA A 51 2.11 -0.07 10.64
N ARG A 52 1.29 -0.89 9.98
CA ARG A 52 0.31 -1.75 10.66
C ARG A 52 0.99 -2.74 11.59
N THR A 53 2.06 -3.39 11.16
CA THR A 53 2.83 -4.32 11.99
C THR A 53 3.39 -3.62 13.23
N VAL A 54 4.02 -2.45 13.05
CA VAL A 54 4.56 -1.64 14.16
C VAL A 54 3.47 -1.20 15.14
N ILE A 55 2.29 -0.81 14.66
CA ILE A 55 1.15 -0.45 15.50
C ILE A 55 0.62 -1.69 16.25
N GLY A 56 0.51 -2.85 15.59
CA GLY A 56 0.09 -4.11 16.20
C GLY A 56 1.00 -4.53 17.35
N GLU A 57 2.31 -4.36 17.21
CA GLU A 57 3.26 -4.59 18.31
C GLU A 57 3.11 -3.54 19.42
N ARG A 58 3.12 -2.24 19.08
CA ARG A 58 3.18 -1.17 20.08
C ARG A 58 1.88 -0.96 20.85
N VAL A 59 0.74 -1.23 20.22
CA VAL A 59 -0.59 -1.01 20.80
C VAL A 59 -1.18 -2.32 21.31
N LEU A 60 -1.02 -3.42 20.57
CA LEU A 60 -1.67 -4.70 20.87
C LEU A 60 -0.68 -5.78 21.34
N ASN A 61 0.63 -5.49 21.42
CA ASN A 61 1.68 -6.44 21.78
C ASN A 61 1.69 -7.71 20.92
N SER A 62 1.25 -7.60 19.65
CA SER A 62 1.29 -8.70 18.70
C SER A 62 2.73 -9.07 18.37
N PRO A 63 3.11 -10.36 18.34
CA PRO A 63 4.47 -10.76 17.98
C PRO A 63 4.77 -10.47 16.50
N ARG A 64 6.02 -10.06 16.17
CA ARG A 64 6.47 -9.89 14.79
C ARG A 64 6.48 -11.23 14.05
N GLU A 65 5.95 -11.23 12.84
CA GLU A 65 6.20 -12.31 11.89
C GLU A 65 7.67 -12.27 11.45
N THR A 66 8.29 -13.46 11.39
CA THR A 66 9.69 -13.58 10.96
C THR A 66 9.77 -13.25 9.48
N PRO A 67 10.69 -12.36 9.05
CA PRO A 67 10.81 -12.02 7.63
C PRO A 67 11.14 -13.29 6.83
N PRO A 68 10.44 -13.55 5.72
CA PRO A 68 10.82 -14.64 4.82
C PRO A 68 12.18 -14.30 4.21
N THR A 69 13.24 -14.83 4.82
CA THR A 69 14.60 -14.74 4.30
C THR A 69 14.67 -15.41 2.94
N ALA A 70 15.24 -14.72 1.95
CA ALA A 70 15.36 -15.19 0.58
C ALA A 70 16.19 -16.48 0.54
N GLY A 71 15.51 -17.63 0.59
CA GLY A 71 16.12 -18.95 0.64
C GLY A 71 15.34 -19.99 1.45
N CYS A 72 14.44 -19.60 2.36
CA CYS A 72 13.62 -20.56 3.09
C CYS A 72 12.27 -20.78 2.40
N ARG A 73 12.13 -21.97 1.81
CA ARG A 73 10.89 -22.53 1.26
C ARG A 73 9.69 -22.23 2.19
N SER A 74 8.62 -21.66 1.65
CA SER A 74 7.38 -21.37 2.39
C SER A 74 6.88 -22.63 3.11
N THR A 75 7.00 -22.68 4.44
CA THR A 75 6.27 -23.66 5.23
C THR A 75 4.80 -23.27 5.19
N ARG A 76 3.99 -24.20 4.67
CA ARG A 76 2.56 -24.09 4.45
C ARG A 76 1.82 -23.61 5.71
N TYR A 77 1.00 -22.58 5.55
CA TYR A 77 -0.16 -22.34 6.40
C TYR A 77 -1.18 -23.46 6.10
N GLY A 78 -1.49 -24.34 7.05
CA GLY A 78 -2.66 -25.23 6.94
C GLY A 78 -2.56 -26.70 7.35
N GLU A 79 -1.56 -27.15 8.11
CA GLU A 79 -1.63 -28.48 8.75
C GLU A 79 -1.95 -28.33 10.24
N THR A 80 -3.25 -28.24 10.52
CA THR A 80 -3.82 -28.63 11.81
C THR A 80 -3.64 -30.13 11.99
N GLY A 81 -2.78 -30.52 12.92
CA GLY A 81 -2.64 -31.88 13.42
C GLY A 81 -1.99 -31.85 14.79
N SER A 82 -2.81 -31.86 15.84
CA SER A 82 -2.42 -31.90 17.25
C SER A 82 -1.44 -33.03 17.56
N PRO A 83 -0.56 -32.87 18.58
CA PRO A 83 0.31 -33.92 19.10
C PRO A 83 -0.50 -34.99 19.85
N ASP A 84 0.09 -36.19 19.98
CA ASP A 84 -0.43 -37.43 20.59
C ASP A 84 -1.40 -38.28 19.74
N ALA A 85 -0.82 -39.24 19.00
CA ALA A 85 -1.35 -40.57 18.68
C ALA A 85 -0.21 -41.51 18.25
#